data_AF-A0A2E9TQY5-F1
#
_entry.id   AF-A0A2E9TQY5-F1
#
_cell.length_a   1.000
_cell.length_b   1.000
_cell.length_c   1.000
_cell.angle_alpha   90.00
_cell.angle_beta   90.00
_cell.angle_gamma   90.00
#
_symmetry.space_group_name_H-M   'P 1'
#
loop_
_entity.id
_entity.type
_entity.pdbx_description
1 polymer ?
#
loop_
_entity_poly.entity_id
_entity_poly.type
_entity_poly.pdbx_seq_one_letter_code
_entity_poly.pdbx_strand_id
1 'polypeptide(L)'
;MNKDEWIWVAIRIFGIYLLVLAIISIPEAIGAIYAHLNVADAVSQSAEMASVADSLRKAVLSKGITAISQLMLFSMASYYLICRGKLIHRLASRETGQ
;
A
#
# COMPACT_ATOMS: atom_id res chain seq x y z
N MET A 1 2.25 33.95 -3.90
CA MET A 1 2.24 32.51 -4.23
C MET A 1 1.16 32.28 -5.26
N ASN A 2 1.54 31.88 -6.47
CA ASN A 2 0.61 31.72 -7.59
C ASN A 2 -0.17 30.40 -7.45
N LYS A 3 -1.37 30.30 -8.04
CA LYS A 3 -2.25 29.11 -7.95
C LYS A 3 -1.53 27.83 -8.38
N ASP A 4 -0.73 27.91 -9.44
CA ASP A 4 0.07 26.79 -9.94
C ASP A 4 1.15 26.33 -8.95
N GLU A 5 1.73 27.23 -8.16
CA GLU A 5 2.71 26.88 -7.11
C GLU A 5 2.04 26.10 -5.98
N TRP A 6 0.84 26.53 -5.57
CA TRP A 6 0.05 25.84 -4.56
C TRP A 6 -0.34 24.42 -4.99
N ILE A 7 -0.72 24.22 -6.25
CA ILE A 7 -1.04 22.88 -6.79
C ILE A 7 0.21 21.98 -6.75
N TRP A 8 1.38 22.50 -7.10
CA TRP A 8 2.65 21.76 -7.00
C TRP A 8 2.99 21.37 -5.56
N VAL A 9 2.77 22.27 -4.60
CA VAL A 9 2.98 22.00 -3.17
C VAL A 9 2.02 20.90 -2.70
N ALA A 10 0.73 20.99 -3.04
CA ALA A 10 -0.27 19.99 -2.68
C ALA A 10 0.06 18.59 -3.23
N ILE A 11 0.49 18.49 -4.49
CA ILE A 11 0.92 17.22 -5.12
C ILE A 11 2.07 16.57 -4.34
N ARG A 12 3.06 17.37 -3.92
CA ARG A 12 4.22 16.87 -3.17
C ARG A 12 3.84 16.43 -1.76
N ILE A 13 3.01 17.19 -1.06
CA ILE A 13 2.50 16.80 0.27
C ILE A 13 1.74 15.48 0.17
N PHE A 14 0.89 15.33 -0.84
CA PHE A 14 0.17 14.08 -1.06
C PHE A 14 1.10 12.92 -1.41
N GLY A 15 2.13 13.16 -2.21
CA GLY A 15 3.17 12.15 -2.49
C GLY A 15 3.93 11.70 -1.23
N ILE A 16 4.25 12.63 -0.32
CA ILE A 16 4.87 12.30 0.98
C ILE A 16 3.89 11.49 1.85
N TYR A 17 2.60 11.85 1.87
CA TYR A 17 1.58 11.08 2.58
C TYR A 17 1.51 9.62 2.10
N LEU A 18 1.52 9.40 0.78
CA LEU A 18 1.58 8.05 0.22
C LEU A 18 2.88 7.32 0.58
N LEU A 19 4.00 8.02 0.69
CA LEU A 19 5.26 7.43 1.15
C LEU A 19 5.14 6.91 2.59
N VAL A 20 4.51 7.70 3.47
CA VAL A 20 4.27 7.31 4.86
C VAL A 20 3.37 6.07 4.91
N LEU A 21 2.29 6.03 4.12
CA LEU A 21 1.44 4.83 4.02
C LEU A 21 2.22 3.61 3.51
N ALA A 22 3.12 3.79 2.55
CA ALA A 22 4.00 2.71 2.10
C ALA A 22 4.90 2.21 3.25
N ILE A 23 5.50 3.11 4.04
CA ILE A 23 6.33 2.71 5.20
C ILE A 23 5.51 1.94 6.23
N ILE A 24 4.28 2.36 6.53
CA ILE A 24 3.39 1.66 7.47
C ILE A 24 3.03 0.26 6.96
N SER A 25 2.90 0.08 5.64
CA SER A 25 2.60 -1.23 5.04
C SER A 25 3.78 -2.23 5.06
N ILE A 26 5.02 -1.79 5.32
CA ILE A 26 6.19 -2.69 5.43
C ILE A 26 6.03 -3.71 6.56
N PRO A 27 5.80 -3.32 7.84
CA PRO A 27 5.60 -4.27 8.92
C PRO A 27 4.36 -5.16 8.71
N GLU A 28 3.31 -4.66 8.05
CA GLU A 28 2.14 -5.47 7.69
C GLU A 28 2.48 -6.57 6.68
N ALA A 29 3.27 -6.24 5.65
CA ALA A 29 3.74 -7.20 4.66
C ALA A 29 4.67 -8.25 5.29
N ILE A 30 5.59 -7.83 6.17
CA ILE A 30 6.47 -8.75 6.91
C ILE A 30 5.64 -9.66 7.82
N GLY A 31 4.70 -9.10 8.59
CA GLY A 31 3.82 -9.85 9.48
C GLY A 31 2.99 -10.91 8.76
N ALA A 32 2.51 -10.61 7.55
CA ALA A 32 1.79 -11.59 6.73
C ALA A 32 2.66 -12.76 6.27
N ILE A 33 3.93 -12.51 5.93
CA ILE A 33 4.89 -13.58 5.57
C ILE A 33 5.16 -14.49 6.77
N TYR A 34 5.42 -13.91 7.95
CA TYR A 34 5.65 -14.70 9.17
C TYR A 34 4.40 -15.49 9.59
N ALA A 35 3.21 -14.89 9.48
CA ALA A 35 1.97 -15.59 9.77
C ALA A 35 1.75 -16.77 8.81
N HIS A 36 2.14 -16.65 7.54
CA HIS A 36 2.01 -17.74 6.57
C HIS A 36 2.88 -18.94 6.94
N LEU A 37 4.12 -18.69 7.40
CA LEU A 37 5.05 -19.73 7.84
C LEU A 37 4.53 -20.46 9.09
N ASN A 38 4.09 -19.72 10.11
CA ASN A 38 3.61 -20.32 11.36
C ASN A 38 2.28 -21.09 11.20
N VAL A 39 1.39 -20.61 10.31
CA VAL A 39 0.14 -21.34 10.02
C VAL A 39 0.43 -22.63 9.26
N ALA A 40 1.42 -22.66 8.36
CA ALA A 40 1.82 -23.88 7.66
C ALA A 40 2.32 -24.97 8.62
N ASP A 41 3.07 -24.58 9.65
CA ASP A 41 3.56 -25.52 10.67
C ASP A 41 2.43 -26.07 11.55
N ALA A 42 1.43 -25.24 11.90
CA ALA A 42 0.29 -25.65 12.72
C ALA A 42 -0.66 -26.65 12.02
N VAL A 43 -0.78 -26.60 10.69
CA VAL A 43 -1.60 -27.55 9.89
C VAL A 43 -1.10 -28.99 10.05
N SER A 44 0.19 -29.20 10.33
CA SER A 44 0.79 -30.54 10.40
C SER A 44 0.43 -31.34 11.66
N GLN A 45 -0.18 -30.71 12.68
CA GLN A 45 -0.28 -31.30 14.02
C GLN A 45 -1.65 -31.91 14.39
N SER A 46 -2.78 -31.56 13.74
CA SER A 46 -4.06 -32.29 13.97
C SER A 46 -5.13 -32.07 12.89
N ALA A 47 -5.98 -33.08 12.65
CA ALA A 47 -7.02 -33.08 11.63
C ALA A 47 -8.19 -32.11 11.90
N GLU A 48 -8.52 -31.83 13.16
CA GLU A 48 -9.56 -30.88 13.55
C GLU A 48 -9.09 -29.43 13.37
N MET A 49 -7.80 -29.16 13.60
CA MET A 49 -7.17 -27.87 13.29
C MET A 49 -6.99 -27.61 11.80
N ALA A 50 -7.07 -28.63 10.94
CA ALA A 50 -6.82 -28.47 9.51
C ALA A 50 -7.82 -27.50 8.84
N SER A 51 -9.10 -27.53 9.22
CA SER A 51 -10.13 -26.65 8.64
C SER A 51 -9.99 -25.18 9.09
N VAL A 52 -9.64 -24.99 10.38
CA VAL A 52 -9.38 -23.68 10.97
C VAL A 52 -8.09 -23.08 10.40
N ALA A 53 -7.07 -23.92 10.25
CA ALA A 53 -5.78 -23.52 9.70
C ALA A 53 -5.85 -23.19 8.20
N ASP A 54 -6.68 -23.89 7.41
CA ASP A 54 -6.90 -23.53 6.00
C ASP A 54 -7.62 -22.16 5.85
N SER A 55 -8.58 -21.89 6.73
CA SER A 55 -9.27 -20.60 6.79
C SER A 55 -8.33 -19.46 7.21
N LEU A 56 -7.51 -19.70 8.22
CA LEU A 56 -6.45 -18.77 8.66
C LEU A 56 -5.42 -18.54 7.54
N ARG A 57 -4.99 -19.60 6.84
CA ARG A 57 -4.05 -19.51 5.72
C ARG A 57 -4.61 -18.63 4.61
N LYS A 58 -5.89 -18.81 4.23
CA LYS A 58 -6.57 -17.96 3.23
C LYS A 58 -6.67 -16.51 3.69
N ALA A 59 -7.01 -16.26 4.95
CA ALA A 59 -7.08 -14.91 5.50
C ALA A 59 -5.70 -14.21 5.53
N VAL A 60 -4.65 -14.93 5.92
CA VAL A 60 -3.26 -14.44 5.92
C VAL A 60 -2.77 -14.17 4.51
N LEU A 61 -3.04 -15.07 3.56
CA LEU A 61 -2.68 -14.85 2.14
C LEU A 61 -3.41 -13.64 1.57
N SER A 62 -4.72 -13.50 1.81
CA SER A 62 -5.49 -12.35 1.36
C SER A 62 -4.93 -11.05 1.93
N LYS A 63 -4.71 -10.96 3.24
CA LYS A 63 -4.09 -9.79 3.87
C LYS A 63 -2.68 -9.51 3.36
N GLY A 64 -1.87 -10.54 3.18
CA GLY A 64 -0.50 -10.41 2.68
C GLY A 64 -0.45 -9.87 1.25
N ILE A 65 -1.28 -10.40 0.35
CA ILE A 65 -1.40 -9.90 -1.02
C ILE A 65 -1.85 -8.44 -1.02
N THR A 66 -2.82 -8.07 -0.17
CA THR A 66 -3.27 -6.69 -0.04
C THR A 66 -2.16 -5.78 0.46
N ALA A 67 -1.42 -6.16 1.51
CA ALA A 67 -0.34 -5.37 2.07
C ALA A 67 0.81 -5.16 1.07
N ILE A 68 1.22 -6.21 0.36
CA ILE A 68 2.25 -6.13 -0.69
C ILE A 68 1.79 -5.26 -1.85
N SER A 69 0.52 -5.39 -2.25
CA SER A 69 -0.06 -4.58 -3.32
C SER A 69 -0.12 -3.09 -2.93
N GLN A 70 -0.54 -2.80 -1.70
CA GLN A 70 -0.54 -1.45 -1.15
C GLN A 70 0.88 -0.86 -1.09
N LEU A 71 1.85 -1.64 -0.61
CA LEU A 71 3.26 -1.24 -0.60
C LEU A 71 3.75 -0.83 -1.99
N MET A 72 3.51 -1.67 -3.01
CA MET A 72 3.91 -1.36 -4.39
C MET A 72 3.18 -0.13 -4.93
N LEU A 73 1.85 -0.08 -4.78
CA LEU A 73 1.04 1.00 -5.34
C LEU A 73 1.37 2.34 -4.69
N PHE A 74 1.45 2.40 -3.36
CA PHE A 74 1.76 3.63 -2.64
C PHE A 74 3.19 4.07 -2.89
N SER A 75 4.15 3.15 -2.98
CA SER A 75 5.54 3.47 -3.32
C SER A 75 5.67 4.03 -4.74
N MET A 76 5.07 3.38 -5.74
CA MET A 76 5.07 3.86 -7.13
C MET A 76 4.36 5.21 -7.27
N ALA A 77 3.19 5.36 -6.67
CA ALA A 77 2.41 6.59 -6.73
C ALA A 77 3.13 7.74 -6.01
N SER A 78 3.70 7.49 -4.84
CA SER A 78 4.51 8.47 -4.10
C SER A 78 5.71 8.94 -4.93
N TYR A 79 6.50 8.00 -5.46
CA TYR A 79 7.65 8.33 -6.29
C TYR A 79 7.24 9.15 -7.51
N TYR A 80 6.14 8.78 -8.17
CA TYR A 80 5.62 9.52 -9.30
C TYR A 80 5.21 10.96 -8.93
N LEU A 81 4.47 11.15 -7.84
CA LEU A 81 4.00 12.47 -7.41
C LEU A 81 5.16 13.40 -7.00
N ILE A 82 6.17 12.87 -6.32
CA ILE A 82 7.34 13.62 -5.88
C ILE A 82 8.23 14.02 -7.06
N CYS A 83 8.53 13.06 -7.95
CA CYS A 83 9.53 13.26 -9.02
C CYS A 83 8.94 13.70 -10.37
N ARG A 84 7.71 13.28 -10.70
CA ARG A 84 7.14 13.36 -12.06
C ARG A 84 5.67 13.78 -12.14
N GLY A 85 5.11 14.42 -11.11
CA GLY A 85 3.68 14.79 -10.98
C GLY A 85 3.09 15.75 -12.03
N LYS A 86 3.71 15.92 -13.21
CA LYS A 86 3.31 16.84 -14.28
C LYS A 86 1.93 16.54 -14.88
N LEU A 87 1.51 15.27 -14.99
CA LEU A 87 0.17 14.94 -15.50
C LEU A 87 -0.91 15.40 -14.53
N ILE A 88 -0.73 15.11 -13.25
CA ILE A 88 -1.69 15.47 -12.20
C ILE A 88 -1.73 16.99 -12.03
N HIS A 89 -0.58 17.66 -12.11
CA HIS A 89 -0.52 19.12 -12.15
C HIS A 89 -1.32 19.69 -13.32
N ARG A 90 -1.11 19.18 -14.55
CA ARG A 90 -1.88 19.61 -15.73
C ARG A 90 -3.38 19.36 -15.63
N LEU A 91 -3.78 18.23 -15.06
CA LEU A 91 -5.20 17.90 -14.84
C LEU A 91 -5.83 18.85 -13.81
N ALA A 92 -5.17 19.03 -12.66
CA ALA A 92 -5.63 19.95 -11.63
C ALA A 92 -5.72 21.39 -12.13
N SER A 93 -4.68 21.90 -12.81
CA SER A 93 -4.71 23.27 -13.37
C SER A 93 -5.80 23.46 -14.45
N ARG A 94 -6.23 22.39 -15.15
CA ARG A 94 -7.35 22.44 -16.11
C ARG A 94 -8.71 22.49 -15.43
N GLU A 95 -8.93 21.67 -14.40
CA GLU A 95 -10.21 21.66 -13.66
C GLU A 95 -10.38 22.90 -12.79
N THR A 96 -9.27 23.44 -12.28
CA THR A 96 -9.28 24.71 -11.54
C THR A 96 -9.24 25.93 -12.47
N GLY A 97 -9.25 25.74 -13.79
CA GLY A 97 -9.24 26.79 -14.81
C GLY A 97 -10.65 27.25 -15.19
N GLN A 98 -11.32 27.93 -14.25
CA GLN A 98 -12.31 29.00 -14.50
C GLN A 98 -11.95 30.18 -13.60
#